data_AF-A0A1I1W056-F1
#
_entry.id   AF-A0A1I1W056-F1
#
_cell.length_a   1.000
_cell.length_b   1.000
_cell.length_c   1.000
_cell.angle_alpha   90.00
_cell.angle_beta   90.00
_cell.angle_gamma   90.00
#
_symmetry.space_group_name_H-M   'P 1'
#
loop_
_entity.id
_entity.type
_entity.pdbx_description
1 polymer ?
#
loop_
_entity_poly.entity_id
_entity_poly.type
_entity_poly.pdbx_seq_one_letter_code
_entity_poly.pdbx_strand_id
1 'polypeptide(L)'
;MNITIKGPGEIVVRFIDQNGKALLQETIRVSGSGMVEAKRDINLSLETLSGQVLVSPVLIQQGEKQQVTFDGEHHSSFTRKRCQEIGCTQNITEDAAHGHAQPLQEGAIHLPSAQK
;
A
#
# COMPACT_ATOMS: atom_id res chain seq x y z
N MET A 1 8.47 -2.38 6.22
CA MET A 1 7.09 -2.68 6.63
C MET A 1 6.71 -4.04 6.08
N ASN A 2 5.95 -4.83 6.83
CA ASN A 2 5.33 -6.07 6.39
C ASN A 2 3.82 -5.88 6.18
N ILE A 3 3.32 -6.31 5.03
CA ILE A 3 1.89 -6.46 4.78
C ILE A 3 1.55 -7.93 5.07
N THR A 4 0.62 -8.15 6.01
CA THR A 4 0.08 -9.47 6.30
C THR A 4 -1.34 -9.57 5.75
N ILE A 5 -1.62 -10.65 5.02
CA ILE A 5 -2.91 -10.90 4.35
C ILE A 5 -3.41 -12.27 4.81
N LYS A 6 -4.56 -12.32 5.46
CA LYS A 6 -5.22 -13.58 5.85
C LYS A 6 -6.41 -13.86 4.95
N GLY A 7 -6.47 -15.07 4.42
CA GLY A 7 -7.55 -15.54 3.55
C GLY A 7 -7.31 -15.29 2.05
N PRO A 8 -7.98 -16.08 1.19
CA PRO A 8 -7.84 -15.97 -0.26
C PRO A 8 -8.53 -14.72 -0.81
N GLY A 9 -8.01 -14.20 -1.92
CA GLY A 9 -8.52 -13.03 -2.60
C GLY A 9 -7.41 -12.19 -3.21
N GLU A 10 -7.79 -11.02 -3.71
CA GLU A 10 -6.89 -10.04 -4.29
C GLU A 10 -6.94 -8.77 -3.45
N ILE A 11 -5.77 -8.22 -3.14
CA ILE A 11 -5.64 -6.88 -2.59
C ILE A 11 -4.90 -5.97 -3.55
N VAL A 12 -5.23 -4.69 -3.52
CA VAL A 12 -4.53 -3.64 -4.26
C VAL A 12 -4.04 -2.59 -3.27
N VAL A 13 -2.73 -2.37 -3.25
CA VAL A 13 -2.09 -1.36 -2.42
C VAL A 13 -1.46 -0.32 -3.32
N ARG A 14 -1.78 0.97 -3.10
CA ARG A 14 -1.10 2.10 -3.73
C ARG A 14 -0.15 2.75 -2.74
N PHE A 15 0.97 3.24 -3.24
CA PHE A 15 1.94 3.98 -2.45
C PHE A 15 1.90 5.44 -2.88
N ILE A 16 1.54 6.31 -1.93
CA ILE A 16 1.42 7.75 -2.16
C ILE A 16 2.58 8.50 -1.50
N ASP A 17 3.00 9.61 -2.09
CA ASP A 17 3.90 10.57 -1.45
C ASP A 17 3.16 11.53 -0.50
N GLN A 18 3.90 12.47 0.09
CA GLN A 18 3.34 13.49 1.00
C GLN A 18 2.23 14.35 0.37
N ASN A 19 2.21 14.48 -0.96
CA ASN A 19 1.23 15.28 -1.71
C ASN A 19 0.02 14.45 -2.16
N GLY A 20 -0.05 13.16 -1.77
CA GLY A 20 -1.13 12.25 -2.17
C GLY A 20 -0.96 11.70 -3.59
N LYS A 21 0.18 11.94 -4.25
CA LYS A 21 0.46 11.42 -5.59
C LYS A 21 0.80 9.94 -5.50
N ALA A 22 0.06 9.10 -6.22
CA ALA A 22 0.41 7.69 -6.36
C ALA A 22 1.67 7.51 -7.19
N LEU A 23 2.65 6.79 -6.64
CA LEU A 23 3.94 6.52 -7.26
C LEU A 23 4.13 5.05 -7.65
N LEU A 24 3.45 4.14 -6.95
CA LEU A 24 3.51 2.70 -7.19
C LEU A 24 2.16 2.08 -6.85
N GLN A 25 1.81 0.99 -7.54
CA GLN A 25 0.71 0.11 -7.19
C GLN A 25 1.20 -1.33 -7.18
N GLU A 26 0.90 -2.06 -6.11
CA GLU A 26 1.09 -3.51 -6.05
C GLU A 26 -0.28 -4.20 -5.97
N THR A 27 -0.46 -5.24 -6.78
CA THR A 27 -1.60 -6.16 -6.69
C THR A 27 -1.10 -7.49 -6.16
N ILE A 28 -1.64 -7.94 -5.03
CA ILE A 28 -1.23 -9.20 -4.39
C ILE A 28 -2.40 -10.15 -4.40
N ARG A 29 -2.22 -11.30 -5.06
CA ARG A 29 -3.20 -12.40 -5.10
C ARG A 29 -2.79 -13.48 -4.12
N VAL A 30 -3.72 -13.84 -3.25
CA VAL A 30 -3.59 -14.93 -2.29
C VAL A 30 -4.59 -16.01 -2.68
N SER A 31 -4.13 -17.24 -2.87
CA SER A 31 -4.95 -18.39 -3.21
C SER A 31 -4.76 -19.51 -2.20
N GLY A 32 -5.79 -20.33 -1.97
CA GLY A 32 -5.75 -21.45 -1.03
C GLY A 32 -6.93 -21.44 -0.06
N SER A 33 -6.77 -22.16 1.05
CA SER A 33 -7.79 -22.25 2.10
C SER A 33 -7.97 -20.93 2.86
N GLY A 34 -9.08 -20.75 3.56
CA GLY A 34 -9.34 -19.58 4.41
C GLY A 34 -8.32 -19.35 5.55
N MET A 35 -7.47 -20.34 5.83
CA MET A 35 -6.43 -20.27 6.86
C MET A 35 -5.06 -19.84 6.32
N VAL A 36 -4.94 -19.57 5.01
CA VAL A 36 -3.68 -19.11 4.43
C VAL A 36 -3.34 -17.71 4.94
N GLU A 37 -2.08 -17.51 5.28
CA GLU A 37 -1.49 -16.22 5.60
C GLU A 37 -0.36 -15.94 4.61
N ALA A 38 -0.44 -14.82 3.90
CA ALA A 38 0.62 -14.33 3.04
C ALA A 38 1.29 -13.10 3.68
N LYS A 39 2.60 -12.98 3.47
CA LYS A 39 3.41 -11.86 3.97
C LYS A 39 4.17 -11.23 2.82
N ARG A 40 4.19 -9.91 2.78
CA ARG A 40 4.91 -9.12 1.78
C ARG A 40 5.70 -8.03 2.47
N ASP A 41 7.03 -8.11 2.37
CA ASP A 41 7.91 -7.05 2.83
C ASP A 41 7.98 -5.93 1.80
N ILE A 42 7.82 -4.70 2.29
CA ILE A 42 7.76 -3.48 1.50
C ILE A 42 8.69 -2.43 2.11
N ASN A 43 9.43 -1.76 1.24
CA ASN A 43 10.18 -0.57 1.60
C ASN A 43 9.28 0.68 1.52
N LEU A 44 9.25 1.49 2.58
CA LEU A 44 8.45 2.73 2.64
C LEU A 44 9.22 3.96 2.13
N SER A 45 10.29 3.70 1.39
CA SER A 45 11.00 4.65 0.56
C SER A 45 11.14 4.08 -0.85
N LEU A 46 10.86 4.90 -1.86
CA LEU A 46 11.05 4.57 -3.27
C LEU A 46 12.21 5.41 -3.83
N GLU A 47 13.08 4.80 -4.61
CA GLU A 47 14.07 5.53 -5.38
C GLU A 47 13.43 6.05 -6.68
N THR A 48 13.59 7.35 -6.93
CA THR A 48 13.11 8.03 -8.13
C THR A 48 14.28 8.77 -8.78
N LEU A 49 14.08 9.26 -10.01
CA LEU A 49 15.08 10.08 -10.71
C LEU A 49 15.44 11.36 -9.93
N SER A 50 14.52 11.87 -9.11
CA SER A 50 14.74 13.04 -8.24
C SER A 50 15.29 12.69 -6.85
N GLY A 51 15.61 11.42 -6.60
CA GLY A 51 16.12 10.93 -5.32
C GLY A 51 15.12 10.03 -4.59
N GLN A 52 15.38 9.79 -3.32
CA GLN A 52 14.54 8.94 -2.48
C GLN A 52 13.28 9.69 -2.03
N VAL A 53 12.12 9.07 -2.19
CA VAL A 53 10.82 9.59 -1.78
C VAL A 53 10.21 8.67 -0.73
N LEU A 54 9.79 9.23 0.40
CA LEU A 54 9.05 8.48 1.42
C LEU A 54 7.60 8.31 0.98
N VAL A 55 7.04 7.12 1.23
CA VAL A 55 5.68 6.79 0.83
C VAL A 55 4.84 6.26 1.99
N SER A 56 3.52 6.40 1.84
CA SER A 56 2.50 5.78 2.68
C SER A 56 1.73 4.74 1.86
N PRO A 57 1.54 3.51 2.38
CA PRO A 57 0.70 2.50 1.74
C PRO A 57 -0.78 2.82 1.95
N VAL A 58 -1.58 2.62 0.91
CA VAL A 58 -3.03 2.82 0.91
C VAL A 58 -3.68 1.57 0.38
N LEU A 59 -4.51 0.92 1.19
CA LEU A 59 -5.30 -0.24 0.76
C LEU A 59 -6.51 0.25 -0.05
N ILE A 60 -6.49 0.00 -1.36
CA ILE A 60 -7.53 0.46 -2.29
C ILE A 60 -8.64 -0.57 -2.45
N GLN A 61 -8.24 -1.85 -2.43
CA GLN A 61 -9.15 -2.96 -2.63
C GLN A 61 -8.67 -4.13 -1.79
N GLN A 62 -9.61 -4.89 -1.26
CA GLN A 62 -9.37 -6.18 -0.64
C GLN A 62 -10.52 -7.14 -0.96
N GLY A 63 -10.25 -8.45 -0.95
CA GLY A 63 -11.31 -9.45 -0.99
C GLY A 63 -12.21 -9.37 0.24
N GLU A 64 -13.50 -9.69 0.09
CA GLU A 64 -14.52 -9.50 1.13
C GLU A 64 -14.19 -10.17 2.47
N LYS A 65 -13.49 -11.31 2.43
CA LYS A 65 -13.12 -12.08 3.62
C LYS A 65 -11.65 -11.94 4.01
N GLN A 66 -10.90 -11.09 3.31
CA GLN A 66 -9.49 -10.87 3.60
C GLN A 66 -9.33 -9.94 4.79
N GLN A 67 -8.36 -10.25 5.64
CA GLN A 67 -7.90 -9.34 6.68
C GLN A 67 -6.50 -8.86 6.30
N VAL A 68 -6.32 -7.55 6.27
CA VAL A 68 -5.05 -6.91 5.87
C VAL A 68 -4.54 -6.06 7.01
N THR A 69 -3.28 -6.29 7.40
CA THR A 69 -2.57 -5.45 8.36
C THR A 69 -1.24 -4.97 7.79
N PHE A 70 -0.82 -3.78 8.20
CA PHE A 70 0.48 -3.20 7.88
C PHE A 70 1.30 -3.14 9.18
N ASP A 71 2.47 -3.76 9.23
CA ASP A 71 3.29 -3.92 10.45
C ASP A 71 2.50 -4.40 11.69
N GLY A 72 1.50 -5.26 11.45
CA GLY A 72 0.66 -5.84 12.51
C GLY A 72 -0.48 -4.95 13.00
N GLU A 73 -0.62 -3.73 12.49
CA GLU A 73 -1.75 -2.85 12.82
C GLU A 73 -2.80 -2.79 11.69
N HIS A 74 -4.02 -2.38 12.02
CA HIS A 74 -5.07 -2.22 11.02
C HIS A 74 -4.64 -1.22 9.94
N HIS A 75 -4.81 -1.58 8.67
CA HIS A 75 -4.25 -0.84 7.53
C HIS A 75 -4.56 0.67 7.59
N SER A 76 -5.78 1.07 7.93
CA SER A 76 -6.18 2.49 7.99
C SER A 76 -5.48 3.27 9.10
N SER A 77 -5.24 2.65 10.26
CA SER A 77 -4.50 3.26 11.37
C SER A 77 -3.04 3.47 10.98
N PHE A 78 -2.43 2.48 10.33
CA PHE A 78 -1.07 2.60 9.79
C PHE A 78 -0.97 3.72 8.78
N THR A 79 -1.86 3.70 7.77
CA THR A 79 -1.86 4.72 6.72
C THR A 79 -2.00 6.12 7.32
N ARG A 80 -2.90 6.33 8.29
CA ARG A 80 -3.06 7.62 8.97
C ARG A 80 -1.75 8.07 9.64
N LYS A 81 -1.16 7.21 10.47
CA LYS A 81 0.09 7.50 11.18
C LYS A 81 1.22 7.80 10.20
N ARG A 82 1.39 6.96 9.18
CA ARG A 82 2.44 7.10 8.18
C ARG A 82 2.28 8.36 7.34
N CYS A 83 1.07 8.70 6.92
CA CYS A 83 0.78 9.95 6.22
C CYS A 83 1.18 11.17 7.06
N GLN A 84 0.88 11.17 8.36
CA GLN A 84 1.30 12.24 9.27
C GLN A 84 2.84 12.32 9.40
N GLU A 85 3.53 11.18 9.49
CA GLU A 85 5.00 11.13 9.57
C GLU A 85 5.68 11.70 8.32
N ILE A 86 5.14 11.46 7.13
CA ILE A 86 5.72 11.95 5.87
C ILE A 86 5.25 13.35 5.49
N GLY A 87 4.38 13.98 6.29
CA GLY A 87 3.94 15.36 6.08
C GLY A 87 2.73 15.54 5.18
N CYS A 88 1.86 14.53 5.05
CA CYS A 88 0.58 14.68 4.35
C CYS A 88 -0.32 15.73 5.04
N THR A 89 -1.15 16.39 4.25
CA THR A 89 -2.24 17.21 4.80
C THR A 89 -3.30 16.33 5.48
N GLN A 90 -4.13 16.93 6.33
CA GLN A 90 -5.21 16.20 7.00
C GLN A 90 -6.19 15.57 5.99
N ASN A 91 -6.54 16.28 4.92
CA ASN A 91 -7.45 15.76 3.89
C ASN A 91 -6.85 14.53 3.19
N ILE A 92 -5.59 14.60 2.76
CA ILE A 92 -4.89 13.46 2.15
C ILE A 92 -4.81 12.28 3.12
N THR A 93 -4.54 12.56 4.39
CA THR A 93 -4.44 11.55 5.44
C THR A 93 -5.76 10.80 5.62
N GLU A 94 -6.88 11.52 5.71
CA GLU A 94 -8.20 10.91 5.86
C GLU A 94 -8.62 10.18 4.60
N ASP A 95 -8.46 10.77 3.42
CA ASP A 95 -8.76 10.09 2.15
C ASP A 95 -8.00 8.76 2.03
N ALA A 96 -6.68 8.79 2.29
CA ALA A 96 -5.84 7.60 2.27
C ALA A 96 -6.28 6.56 3.31
N ALA A 97 -6.63 6.95 4.53
CA ALA A 97 -7.09 6.01 5.55
C ALA A 97 -8.39 5.28 5.16
N HIS A 98 -9.23 5.92 4.33
CA HIS A 98 -10.46 5.32 3.79
C HIS A 98 -10.26 4.54 2.48
N GLY A 99 -9.01 4.39 2.02
CA GLY A 99 -8.71 3.68 0.77
C GLY A 99 -8.90 4.53 -0.49
N HIS A 100 -9.02 5.85 -0.34
CA HIS A 100 -9.07 6.77 -1.46
C HIS A 100 -7.66 7.28 -1.77
N ALA A 101 -7.18 6.97 -2.98
CA ALA A 101 -5.95 7.55 -3.52
C ALA A 101 -6.12 7.75 -5.02
N GLN A 102 -5.46 8.80 -5.54
CA GLN A 102 -5.44 9.04 -6.99
C GLN A 102 -4.93 7.79 -7.73
N PRO A 103 -5.50 7.46 -8.90
CA PRO A 103 -4.98 6.38 -9.72
C PRO A 103 -3.51 6.62 -10.10
N LEU A 104 -2.77 5.54 -10.27
CA LEU A 104 -1.42 5.61 -10.81
C LEU A 104 -1.50 6.22 -12.23
N GLN A 105 -0.88 7.38 -12.44
CA GLN A 105 -0.83 8.00 -13.76
C GLN A 105 0.11 7.19 -14.67
N GLU A 106 -0.27 6.99 -15.93
CA GLU A 106 0.58 6.36 -16.94
C GLU A 106 1.91 7.12 -17.05
N GLY A 107 3.03 6.44 -16.76
CA GLY A 107 4.37 7.02 -16.65
C GLY A 107 5.00 6.93 -15.26
N ALA A 108 4.26 6.48 -14.23
CA ALA A 108 4.83 6.16 -12.92
C ALA A 108 5.49 4.76 -12.91
N ILE A 109 6.56 4.65 -12.14
CA ILE A 109 7.64 3.66 -12.24
C ILE A 109 7.10 2.22 -12.16
N HIS A 110 7.28 1.44 -13.23
CA HIS A 110 7.03 0.00 -13.24
C HIS A 110 8.26 -0.70 -12.63
N LEU A 111 8.15 -1.19 -11.39
CA LEU A 111 9.18 -2.08 -10.85
C LEU A 111 9.07 -3.44 -11.58
N PRO A 112 10.15 -3.97 -12.16
CA PRO A 112 10.10 -5.28 -12.80
C PRO A 112 9.81 -6.34 -11.74
N SER A 113 8.77 -7.15 -12.00
CA SER A 113 8.48 -8.36 -11.24
C SER A 113 9.73 -9.22 -11.18
N ALA A 114 10.21 -9.52 -9.98
CA ALA A 114 11.29 -10.49 -9.79
C ALA A 114 10.83 -11.84 -10.34
N GLN A 115 11.35 -12.21 -11.51
CA GLN A 115 11.28 -13.57 -12.02
C GLN A 115 12.21 -14.42 -11.15
N LYS A 116 11.64 -15.44 -10.49
CA LYS A 116 12.38 -16.60 -10.00
C LYS A 116 12.07 -17.77 -10.92
#